data_AF-A0A0H3NAP5-F1
#
_entry.id   AF-A0A0H3NAP5-F1
#
_cell.length_a   1.000
_cell.length_b   1.000
_cell.length_c   1.000
_cell.angle_alpha   90.00
_cell.angle_beta   90.00
_cell.angle_gamma   90.00
#
_symmetry.space_group_name_H-M   'P 1'
#
loop_
_entity.id
_entity.type
_entity.pdbx_description
1 polymer ?
#
loop_
_entity_poly.entity_id
_entity_poly.type
_entity_poly.pdbx_seq_one_letter_code
_entity_poly.pdbx_strand_id
1 'polypeptide(L)'
;MYSDQTYEVIKNRTLENINLDIYKGEGSFLNNMVSGNNLELSKIYLELSKIHKMAFIQDTYNQFLDKRVNEFGVYRKLGTESNGEVEFIGEKGTVINNGTIISYRDLLFVVIKDVTIGSEEGDNSPVQALEVGKKYNLPTNCEFKLVDNISGVTKITNTRSFEGGTDIETDEELKERFYKIQRNQATSGNKAHYEEWALEVDGVYNVKVYPRWDGPGTVKVLIFGENNQAVDTETIERCQQHIDEEKPIGPTITVVTPLPIEISISAVMKLEDGYTLDNVKESFLESINTYFRDIRGEIIYTKVMGILINTTGVHDLSNLLINGSTDNITINEDKIPSVTTVNFSEVENQ
;
A
#
# COMPACT_ATOMS: atom_id res chain seq x y z
N MET A 1 28.87 1.70 15.32
CA MET A 1 29.84 1.05 16.22
C MET A 1 31.26 1.03 15.67
N TYR A 2 31.50 0.70 14.40
CA TYR A 2 32.87 0.59 13.83
C TYR A 2 33.20 1.64 12.75
N SER A 3 32.35 2.63 12.54
CA SER A 3 32.44 3.63 11.45
C SER A 3 33.63 4.59 11.59
N ASP A 4 34.17 4.71 12.80
CA ASP A 4 35.32 5.53 13.17
C ASP A 4 36.67 4.80 12.98
N GLN A 5 36.65 3.48 12.75
CA GLN A 5 37.85 2.66 12.57
C GLN A 5 38.39 2.78 11.13
N THR A 6 38.80 3.98 10.74
CA THR A 6 39.40 4.24 9.43
C THR A 6 40.82 3.67 9.35
N TYR A 7 41.32 3.51 8.12
CA TYR A 7 42.70 3.10 7.87
C TYR A 7 43.71 3.94 8.65
N GLU A 8 43.57 5.26 8.64
CA GLU A 8 44.48 6.17 9.35
C GLU A 8 44.40 6.01 10.87
N VAL A 9 43.18 5.88 11.43
CA VAL A 9 42.99 5.66 12.87
C VAL A 9 43.65 4.35 13.31
N ILE A 10 43.45 3.28 12.54
CA ILE A 10 44.03 1.96 12.83
C ILE A 10 45.56 2.02 12.70
N LYS A 11 46.07 2.65 11.64
CA LYS A 11 47.51 2.76 11.39
C LYS A 11 48.22 3.55 12.46
N ASN A 12 47.66 4.69 12.87
CA ASN A 12 48.21 5.50 13.95
C ASN A 12 48.23 4.73 15.27
N ARG A 13 47.12 4.07 15.63
CA ARG A 13 47.06 3.21 16.82
C ARG A 13 48.11 2.09 16.80
N THR A 14 48.34 1.45 15.64
CA THR A 14 49.38 0.43 15.49
C THR A 14 50.79 1.02 15.67
N LEU A 15 51.07 2.19 15.07
CA LEU A 15 52.37 2.86 15.19
C LEU A 15 52.67 3.36 16.61
N GLU A 16 51.65 3.87 17.32
CA GLU A 16 51.75 4.29 18.73
C GLU A 16 52.13 3.11 19.63
N ASN A 17 51.61 1.91 19.36
CA ASN A 17 51.90 0.71 20.13
C ASN A 17 53.30 0.11 19.89
N ILE A 18 54.07 0.57 18.90
CA ILE A 18 55.44 0.11 18.66
C ILE A 18 56.41 0.87 19.57
N ASN A 19 56.95 0.24 20.61
CA ASN A 19 57.88 0.89 21.54
C ASN A 19 59.33 0.92 21.02
N LEU A 20 59.55 1.65 19.91
CA LEU A 20 60.88 1.90 19.34
C LEU A 20 61.07 3.41 19.14
N ASP A 21 62.23 3.93 19.55
CA ASP A 21 62.64 5.32 19.39
C ASP A 21 63.23 5.57 18.00
N ILE A 22 62.40 5.38 16.96
CA ILE A 22 62.73 5.65 15.56
C ILE A 22 61.59 6.39 14.88
N TYR A 23 61.89 7.10 13.78
CA TYR A 23 60.89 7.85 13.03
C TYR A 23 59.78 6.95 12.46
N LYS A 24 58.51 7.31 12.73
CA LYS A 24 57.30 6.54 12.35
C LYS A 24 56.40 7.23 11.33
N GLY A 25 56.79 8.42 10.86
CA GLY A 25 55.99 9.18 9.90
C GLY A 25 55.87 8.48 8.55
N GLU A 26 55.09 9.09 7.66
CA GLU A 26 54.85 8.58 6.31
C GLU A 26 56.17 8.38 5.54
N GLY A 27 56.25 7.30 4.77
CA GLY A 27 57.46 6.91 4.03
C GLY A 27 58.53 6.20 4.86
N SER A 28 58.40 6.13 6.19
CA SER A 28 59.33 5.35 7.03
C SER A 28 59.15 3.83 6.83
N PHE A 29 60.20 3.06 7.14
CA PHE A 29 60.16 1.59 7.07
C PHE A 29 59.03 1.00 7.92
N LEU A 30 58.87 1.48 9.16
CA LEU A 30 57.79 1.01 10.05
C LEU A 30 56.40 1.35 9.48
N ASN A 31 56.22 2.57 8.97
CA ASN A 31 54.94 3.00 8.39
C ASN A 31 54.56 2.11 7.19
N ASN A 32 55.49 1.88 6.27
CA ASN A 32 55.27 1.02 5.11
C ASN A 32 54.99 -0.44 5.51
N MET A 33 55.70 -0.96 6.53
CA MET A 33 55.54 -2.33 7.02
C MET A 33 54.14 -2.60 7.59
N VAL A 34 53.58 -1.63 8.34
CA VAL A 34 52.25 -1.82 8.97
C VAL A 34 51.10 -1.45 8.04
N SER A 35 51.35 -0.64 7.00
CA SER A 35 50.32 -0.10 6.10
C SER A 35 49.47 -1.18 5.45
N GLY A 36 50.09 -2.23 4.87
CA GLY A 36 49.35 -3.31 4.21
C GLY A 36 48.40 -4.06 5.17
N ASN A 37 48.89 -4.42 6.36
CA ASN A 37 48.09 -5.12 7.37
C ASN A 37 46.95 -4.24 7.89
N ASN A 38 47.21 -2.96 8.15
CA ASN A 38 46.18 -2.05 8.65
C ASN A 38 45.12 -1.72 7.60
N LEU A 39 45.45 -1.75 6.31
CA LEU A 39 44.47 -1.64 5.23
C LEU A 39 43.50 -2.82 5.25
N GLU A 40 44.01 -4.06 5.30
CA GLU A 40 43.15 -5.24 5.41
C GLU A 40 42.34 -5.25 6.71
N LEU A 41 42.93 -4.82 7.84
CA LEU A 41 42.20 -4.67 9.09
C LEU A 41 41.08 -3.62 8.99
N SER A 42 41.29 -2.51 8.28
CA SER A 42 40.24 -1.51 8.05
C SER A 42 39.07 -2.08 7.23
N LYS A 43 39.35 -2.95 6.26
CA LYS A 43 38.29 -3.67 5.51
C LYS A 43 37.50 -4.61 6.42
N ILE A 44 38.16 -5.30 7.35
CA ILE A 44 37.47 -6.13 8.36
C ILE A 44 36.52 -5.26 9.20
N TYR A 45 36.94 -4.08 9.65
CA TYR A 45 36.04 -3.18 10.39
C TYR A 45 34.85 -2.69 9.55
N LEU A 46 35.04 -2.46 8.25
CA LEU A 46 33.92 -2.16 7.33
C LEU A 46 32.93 -3.33 7.26
N GLU A 47 33.42 -4.56 7.12
CA GLU A 47 32.56 -5.75 7.11
C GLU A 47 31.86 -5.97 8.46
N LEU A 48 32.54 -5.78 9.58
CA LEU A 48 31.93 -5.82 10.92
C LEU A 48 30.84 -4.76 11.09
N SER A 49 31.03 -3.57 10.51
CA SER A 49 30.01 -2.51 10.48
C SER A 49 28.77 -2.94 9.70
N LYS A 50 28.95 -3.59 8.53
CA LYS A 50 27.84 -4.14 7.75
C LYS A 50 27.11 -5.25 8.50
N ILE A 51 27.83 -6.22 9.04
CA ILE A 51 27.25 -7.34 9.83
C ILE A 51 26.46 -6.80 11.01
N HIS A 52 26.98 -5.80 11.72
CA HIS A 52 26.29 -5.18 12.84
C HIS A 52 24.96 -4.53 12.42
N LYS A 53 24.94 -3.81 11.28
CA LYS A 53 23.69 -3.26 10.74
C LYS A 53 22.70 -4.35 10.34
N MET A 54 23.17 -5.41 9.69
CA MET A 54 22.32 -6.53 9.26
C MET A 54 21.65 -7.29 10.41
N ALA A 55 22.12 -7.12 11.66
CA ALA A 55 21.48 -7.69 12.84
C ALA A 55 20.10 -7.04 13.16
N PHE A 56 19.87 -5.81 12.71
CA PHE A 56 18.66 -5.05 13.00
C PHE A 56 17.69 -5.08 11.81
N ILE A 57 16.41 -5.34 12.07
CA ILE A 57 15.35 -5.38 11.04
C ILE A 57 15.25 -4.05 10.29
N GLN A 58 15.46 -2.94 11.00
CA GLN A 58 15.43 -1.60 10.41
C GLN A 58 16.48 -1.44 9.29
N ASP A 59 17.69 -1.96 9.49
CA ASP A 59 18.83 -1.70 8.61
C ASP A 59 19.14 -2.86 7.64
N THR A 60 18.66 -4.06 7.92
CA THR A 60 18.84 -5.23 7.06
C THR A 60 17.96 -5.17 5.80
N TYR A 61 18.26 -6.00 4.80
CA TYR A 61 17.64 -5.93 3.46
C TYR A 61 17.68 -7.29 2.73
N ASN A 62 16.93 -7.41 1.64
CA ASN A 62 16.82 -8.58 0.78
C ASN A 62 16.54 -9.87 1.58
N GLN A 63 17.19 -10.98 1.20
CA GLN A 63 17.03 -12.29 1.83
C GLN A 63 17.38 -12.31 3.33
N PHE A 64 18.20 -11.38 3.81
CA PHE A 64 18.52 -11.29 5.24
C PHE A 64 17.37 -10.67 6.02
N LEU A 65 16.67 -9.68 5.44
CA LEU A 65 15.42 -9.18 5.99
C LEU A 65 14.38 -10.29 6.06
N ASP A 66 14.20 -11.04 4.97
CA ASP A 66 13.24 -12.15 4.91
C ASP A 66 13.52 -13.17 6.01
N LYS A 67 14.76 -13.64 6.13
CA LYS A 67 15.16 -14.57 7.20
C LYS A 67 14.85 -14.00 8.58
N ARG A 68 15.13 -12.72 8.81
CA ARG A 68 14.96 -12.08 10.10
C ARG A 68 13.48 -11.91 10.48
N VAL A 69 12.61 -11.54 9.54
CA VAL A 69 11.17 -11.39 9.82
C VAL A 69 10.45 -12.74 9.88
N ASN A 70 10.93 -13.75 9.16
CA ASN A 70 10.39 -15.11 9.20
C ASN A 70 10.52 -15.75 10.59
N GLU A 71 11.52 -15.37 11.39
CA GLU A 71 11.65 -15.81 12.80
C GLU A 71 10.43 -15.42 13.65
N PHE A 72 9.66 -14.43 13.21
CA PHE A 72 8.42 -13.97 13.86
C PHE A 72 7.16 -14.43 13.12
N GLY A 73 7.28 -15.34 12.14
CA GLY A 73 6.14 -15.85 11.35
C GLY A 73 5.63 -14.88 10.28
N VAL A 74 6.37 -13.83 9.95
CA VAL A 74 6.00 -12.88 8.89
C VAL A 74 6.79 -13.21 7.62
N TYR A 75 6.10 -13.52 6.53
CA TYR A 75 6.70 -13.88 5.24
C TYR A 75 6.42 -12.83 4.17
N ARG A 76 7.38 -12.58 3.27
CA ARG A 76 7.23 -11.64 2.14
C ARG A 76 6.16 -12.11 1.17
N LYS A 77 5.36 -11.16 0.67
CA LYS A 77 4.43 -11.43 -0.43
C LYS A 77 5.19 -11.47 -1.76
N LEU A 78 5.16 -12.61 -2.44
CA LEU A 78 5.95 -12.86 -3.66
C LEU A 78 5.31 -12.34 -4.95
N GLY A 79 4.22 -11.56 -4.84
CA GLY A 79 3.45 -11.14 -6.01
C GLY A 79 2.70 -12.30 -6.67
N THR A 80 2.04 -12.01 -7.78
CA THR A 80 1.24 -12.95 -8.57
C THR A 80 1.40 -12.65 -10.05
N GLU A 81 1.33 -13.68 -10.89
CA GLU A 81 1.33 -13.50 -12.34
C GLU A 81 -0.04 -13.00 -12.83
N SER A 82 -0.02 -12.16 -13.87
CA SER A 82 -1.25 -11.78 -14.54
C SER A 82 -1.74 -12.90 -15.45
N ASN A 83 -3.06 -13.07 -15.50
CA ASN A 83 -3.73 -14.02 -16.36
C ASN A 83 -4.68 -13.28 -17.30
N GLY A 84 -4.83 -13.82 -18.51
CA GLY A 84 -5.72 -13.27 -19.52
C GLY A 84 -6.01 -14.28 -20.63
N GLU A 85 -6.71 -13.81 -21.66
CA GLU A 85 -7.05 -14.61 -22.83
C GLU A 85 -6.65 -13.83 -24.09
N VAL A 86 -6.07 -14.54 -25.06
CA VAL A 86 -5.73 -13.99 -26.37
C VAL A 86 -6.42 -14.78 -27.47
N GLU A 87 -6.77 -14.08 -28.54
CA GLU A 87 -7.32 -14.59 -29.79
C GLU A 87 -6.19 -14.68 -30.84
N PHE A 88 -6.10 -15.83 -31.50
CA PHE A 88 -5.16 -16.09 -32.59
C PHE A 88 -5.87 -15.98 -33.95
N ILE A 89 -5.41 -15.07 -34.79
CA ILE A 89 -5.99 -14.82 -36.11
C ILE A 89 -5.00 -15.25 -37.18
N GLY A 90 -5.44 -16.06 -38.14
CA GLY A 90 -4.54 -16.63 -39.14
C GLY A 90 -5.18 -17.64 -40.09
N GLU A 91 -4.34 -18.49 -40.67
CA GLU A 91 -4.74 -19.57 -41.56
C GLU A 91 -5.50 -20.67 -40.79
N LYS A 92 -6.63 -21.10 -41.35
CA LYS A 92 -7.46 -22.15 -40.75
C LYS A 92 -6.68 -23.47 -40.69
N GLY A 93 -6.69 -24.11 -39.52
CA GLY A 93 -5.99 -25.37 -39.25
C GLY A 93 -4.59 -25.20 -38.65
N THR A 94 -4.08 -23.98 -38.49
CA THR A 94 -2.84 -23.73 -37.76
C THR A 94 -3.00 -24.10 -36.28
N VAL A 95 -2.09 -24.91 -35.77
CA VAL A 95 -2.07 -25.39 -34.38
C VAL A 95 -1.07 -24.57 -33.57
N ILE A 96 -1.52 -24.04 -32.44
CA ILE A 96 -0.70 -23.37 -31.43
C ILE A 96 -0.75 -24.24 -30.17
N ASN A 97 0.40 -24.71 -29.73
CA ASN A 97 0.49 -25.61 -28.58
C ASN A 97 0.63 -24.82 -27.26
N ASN A 98 0.15 -25.41 -26.18
CA ASN A 98 0.50 -25.06 -24.81
C ASN A 98 2.04 -24.99 -24.68
N GLY A 99 2.52 -23.96 -23.99
CA GLY A 99 3.93 -23.64 -23.86
C GLY A 99 4.45 -22.66 -24.91
N THR A 100 3.64 -22.30 -25.93
CA THR A 100 4.03 -21.25 -26.89
C THR A 100 4.23 -19.92 -26.17
N ILE A 101 5.35 -19.25 -26.43
CA ILE A 101 5.66 -17.95 -25.82
C ILE A 101 5.27 -16.81 -26.77
N ILE A 102 4.47 -15.89 -26.24
CA ILE A 102 4.10 -14.63 -26.89
C ILE A 102 4.66 -13.45 -26.10
N SER A 103 4.84 -12.32 -26.77
CA SER A 103 5.43 -11.12 -26.18
C SER A 103 4.62 -9.87 -26.47
N TYR A 104 4.59 -8.96 -25.50
CA TYR A 104 4.04 -7.61 -25.64
C TYR A 104 4.98 -6.61 -24.97
N ARG A 105 5.58 -5.68 -25.74
CA ARG A 105 6.52 -4.67 -25.23
C ARG A 105 7.59 -5.27 -24.28
N ASP A 106 8.24 -6.34 -24.74
CA ASP A 106 9.26 -7.11 -24.01
C ASP A 106 8.77 -7.93 -22.80
N LEU A 107 7.46 -7.90 -22.49
CA LEU A 107 6.84 -8.77 -21.51
C LEU A 107 6.47 -10.10 -22.15
N LEU A 108 6.83 -11.21 -21.50
CA LEU A 108 6.59 -12.56 -22.00
C LEU A 108 5.39 -13.23 -21.32
N PHE A 109 4.61 -13.96 -22.10
CA PHE A 109 3.47 -14.74 -21.65
C PHE A 109 3.52 -16.13 -22.27
N VAL A 110 2.98 -17.12 -21.57
CA VAL A 110 2.88 -18.51 -22.02
C VAL A 110 1.43 -18.86 -22.30
N VAL A 111 1.20 -19.52 -23.43
CA VAL A 111 -0.08 -20.12 -23.81
C VAL A 111 -0.33 -21.36 -22.97
N ILE A 112 -1.48 -21.45 -22.30
CA ILE A 112 -1.79 -22.53 -21.34
C ILE A 112 -2.62 -23.65 -21.96
N LYS A 113 -3.34 -23.37 -23.06
CA LYS A 113 -4.19 -24.36 -23.75
C LYS A 113 -3.82 -24.42 -25.22
N ASP A 114 -3.82 -25.62 -25.79
CA ASP A 114 -3.72 -25.78 -27.23
C ASP A 114 -4.92 -25.11 -27.93
N VAL A 115 -4.66 -24.44 -29.05
CA VAL A 115 -5.69 -23.82 -29.89
C VAL A 115 -5.41 -24.09 -31.36
N THR A 116 -6.48 -24.38 -32.12
CA THR A 116 -6.41 -24.56 -33.57
C THR A 116 -7.30 -23.53 -34.24
N ILE A 117 -6.71 -22.69 -35.09
CA ILE A 117 -7.41 -21.58 -35.74
C ILE A 117 -8.54 -22.11 -36.66
N GLY A 118 -9.74 -21.57 -36.50
CA GLY A 118 -10.96 -21.93 -37.23
C GLY A 118 -11.59 -23.25 -36.80
N SER A 119 -11.28 -23.75 -35.60
CA SER A 119 -11.93 -24.91 -34.98
C SER A 119 -13.28 -24.55 -34.33
N GLU A 120 -14.11 -25.55 -34.01
CA GLU A 120 -15.39 -25.31 -33.31
C GLU A 120 -15.21 -24.86 -31.86
N GLU A 121 -14.03 -25.09 -31.25
CA GLU A 121 -13.71 -24.67 -29.88
C GLU A 121 -13.36 -23.17 -29.77
N GLY A 122 -13.19 -22.48 -30.91
CA GLY A 122 -12.80 -21.09 -30.98
C GLY A 122 -11.29 -20.87 -31.07
N ASP A 123 -10.91 -19.62 -31.35
CA ASP A 123 -9.54 -19.21 -31.65
C ASP A 123 -8.83 -18.56 -30.46
N ASN A 124 -9.44 -18.69 -29.28
CA ASN A 124 -8.95 -18.10 -28.03
C ASN A 124 -8.19 -19.13 -27.19
N SER A 125 -7.13 -18.67 -26.53
CA SER A 125 -6.47 -19.43 -25.47
C SER A 125 -6.19 -18.58 -24.25
N PRO A 126 -6.35 -19.13 -23.03
CA PRO A 126 -5.79 -18.53 -21.84
C PRO A 126 -4.26 -18.44 -21.94
N VAL A 127 -3.72 -17.37 -21.39
CA VAL A 127 -2.29 -17.10 -21.26
C VAL A 127 -1.97 -16.60 -19.85
N GLN A 128 -0.76 -16.90 -19.40
CA GLN A 128 -0.23 -16.47 -18.11
C GLN A 128 1.08 -15.71 -18.33
N ALA A 129 1.31 -14.64 -17.59
CA ALA A 129 2.58 -13.95 -17.57
C ALA A 129 3.72 -14.89 -17.10
N LEU A 130 4.91 -14.79 -17.70
CA LEU A 130 6.06 -15.60 -17.26
C LEU A 130 6.73 -15.07 -15.98
N GLU A 131 6.48 -13.81 -15.63
CA GLU A 131 6.93 -13.24 -14.36
C GLU A 131 5.75 -12.60 -13.64
N VAL A 132 5.91 -12.40 -12.32
CA VAL A 132 4.96 -11.64 -11.51
C VAL A 132 5.05 -10.14 -11.81
N GLY A 133 3.99 -9.42 -11.47
CA GLY A 133 4.02 -7.96 -11.41
C GLY A 133 2.84 -7.28 -12.08
N LYS A 134 2.53 -6.07 -11.60
CA LYS A 134 1.46 -5.23 -12.15
C LYS A 134 1.73 -4.80 -13.59
N LYS A 135 3.01 -4.81 -14.01
CA LYS A 135 3.42 -4.52 -15.40
C LYS A 135 2.74 -5.44 -16.43
N TYR A 136 2.30 -6.63 -16.02
CA TYR A 136 1.59 -7.59 -16.88
C TYR A 136 0.08 -7.39 -16.93
N ASN A 137 -0.48 -6.44 -16.15
CA ASN A 137 -1.89 -6.08 -16.27
C ASN A 137 -2.05 -5.17 -17.49
N LEU A 138 -2.64 -5.71 -18.55
CA LEU A 138 -2.76 -5.07 -19.86
C LEU A 138 -4.20 -4.66 -20.15
N PRO A 139 -4.43 -3.51 -20.82
CA PRO A 139 -5.76 -3.16 -21.32
C PRO A 139 -6.18 -4.09 -22.45
N THR A 140 -7.46 -4.02 -22.84
CA THR A 140 -7.98 -4.70 -24.04
C THR A 140 -7.27 -4.21 -25.32
N ASN A 141 -7.28 -5.04 -26.38
CA ASN A 141 -6.78 -4.71 -27.72
C ASN A 141 -5.25 -4.46 -27.82
N CYS A 142 -4.47 -5.11 -26.97
CA CYS A 142 -3.03 -5.24 -27.11
C CYS A 142 -2.69 -6.27 -28.18
N GLU A 143 -1.75 -5.93 -29.08
CA GLU A 143 -1.28 -6.82 -30.13
C GLU A 143 0.04 -7.51 -29.71
N PHE A 144 0.02 -8.83 -29.63
CA PHE A 144 1.14 -9.66 -29.19
C PHE A 144 1.94 -10.20 -30.37
N LYS A 145 3.21 -10.51 -30.14
CA LYS A 145 4.13 -11.10 -31.11
C LYS A 145 4.58 -12.47 -30.66
N LEU A 146 4.64 -13.43 -31.57
CA LEU A 146 5.29 -14.71 -31.30
C LEU A 146 6.78 -14.51 -31.08
N VAL A 147 7.33 -15.17 -30.05
CA VAL A 147 8.78 -15.22 -29.86
C VAL A 147 9.41 -16.16 -30.88
N ASP A 148 8.83 -17.35 -31.03
CA ASP A 148 9.17 -18.30 -32.09
C ASP A 148 8.11 -18.27 -33.18
N ASN A 149 8.52 -18.01 -34.42
CA ASN A 149 7.58 -17.81 -35.52
C ASN A 149 6.80 -19.11 -35.83
N ILE A 150 5.47 -19.02 -35.84
CA ILE A 150 4.56 -20.11 -36.24
C ILE A 150 3.91 -19.70 -37.56
N SER A 151 4.22 -20.43 -38.63
CA SER A 151 3.65 -20.15 -39.95
C SER A 151 2.12 -20.28 -39.91
N GLY A 152 1.43 -19.30 -40.48
CA GLY A 152 -0.03 -19.24 -40.52
C GLY A 152 -0.65 -18.35 -39.45
N VAL A 153 0.08 -17.91 -38.41
CA VAL A 153 -0.44 -16.90 -37.46
C VAL A 153 -0.18 -15.50 -38.02
N THR A 154 -1.25 -14.71 -38.20
CA THR A 154 -1.17 -13.34 -38.74
C THR A 154 -1.21 -12.28 -37.64
N LYS A 155 -2.05 -12.48 -36.61
CA LYS A 155 -2.23 -11.53 -35.51
C LYS A 155 -2.60 -12.26 -34.23
N ILE A 156 -2.14 -11.73 -33.10
CA ILE A 156 -2.54 -12.18 -31.76
C ILE A 156 -3.01 -10.95 -30.99
N THR A 157 -4.23 -10.99 -30.45
CA THR A 157 -4.80 -9.85 -29.72
C THR A 157 -5.61 -10.32 -28.53
N ASN A 158 -5.78 -9.49 -27.51
CA ASN A 158 -6.70 -9.77 -26.41
C ASN A 158 -8.01 -8.98 -26.56
N THR A 159 -9.13 -9.62 -26.24
CA THR A 159 -10.46 -9.00 -26.22
C THR A 159 -10.83 -8.49 -24.82
N ARG A 160 -10.21 -9.03 -23.77
CA ARG A 160 -10.41 -8.66 -22.36
C ARG A 160 -9.10 -8.18 -21.73
N SER A 161 -9.20 -7.36 -20.69
CA SER A 161 -8.04 -6.94 -19.87
C SER A 161 -7.35 -8.14 -19.25
N PHE A 162 -6.05 -7.98 -19.02
CA PHE A 162 -5.25 -8.90 -18.21
C PHE A 162 -5.20 -8.35 -16.79
N GLU A 163 -5.47 -9.21 -15.82
CA GLU A 163 -5.65 -8.82 -14.42
C GLU A 163 -4.97 -9.81 -13.49
N GLY A 164 -4.99 -9.53 -12.19
CA GLY A 164 -4.44 -10.42 -11.15
C GLY A 164 -2.92 -10.35 -10.98
N GLY A 165 -2.18 -9.59 -11.80
CA GLY A 165 -0.75 -9.39 -11.62
C GLY A 165 -0.46 -8.44 -10.45
N THR A 166 0.37 -8.89 -9.50
CA THR A 166 0.83 -8.08 -8.36
C THR A 166 2.34 -8.16 -8.21
N ASP A 167 2.96 -7.05 -7.79
CA ASP A 167 4.41 -6.97 -7.61
C ASP A 167 4.86 -7.72 -6.34
N ILE A 168 6.12 -8.14 -6.36
CA ILE A 168 6.79 -8.61 -5.15
C ILE A 168 6.85 -7.45 -4.16
N GLU A 169 6.44 -7.70 -2.93
CA GLU A 169 6.53 -6.72 -1.85
C GLU A 169 7.97 -6.26 -1.67
N THR A 170 8.18 -4.95 -1.60
CA THR A 170 9.50 -4.32 -1.41
C THR A 170 10.00 -4.47 0.02
N ASP A 171 11.29 -4.21 0.27
CA ASP A 171 11.87 -4.25 1.63
C ASP A 171 11.20 -3.24 2.56
N GLU A 172 10.90 -2.04 2.05
CA GLU A 172 10.24 -0.98 2.78
C GLU A 172 8.82 -1.39 3.18
N GLU A 173 8.03 -1.90 2.24
CA GLU A 173 6.67 -2.39 2.50
C GLU A 173 6.67 -3.56 3.49
N LEU A 174 7.61 -4.52 3.35
CA LEU A 174 7.75 -5.63 4.27
C LEU A 174 8.10 -5.15 5.68
N LYS A 175 9.04 -4.21 5.83
CA LYS A 175 9.39 -3.61 7.13
C LYS A 175 8.21 -2.90 7.76
N GLU A 176 7.49 -2.08 6.98
CA GLU A 176 6.31 -1.36 7.46
C GLU A 176 5.24 -2.34 7.94
N ARG A 177 4.91 -3.35 7.13
CA ARG A 177 3.96 -4.39 7.50
C ARG A 177 4.41 -5.17 8.73
N PHE A 178 5.68 -5.55 8.82
CA PHE A 178 6.25 -6.23 9.98
C PHE A 178 6.07 -5.39 11.25
N TYR A 179 6.49 -4.12 11.25
CA TYR A 179 6.35 -3.27 12.43
C TYR A 179 4.89 -2.98 12.77
N LYS A 180 4.00 -2.89 11.78
CA LYS A 180 2.56 -2.77 12.02
C LYS A 180 2.02 -3.99 12.77
N ILE A 181 2.37 -5.20 12.32
CA ILE A 181 2.00 -6.45 13.01
C ILE A 181 2.55 -6.47 14.43
N GLN A 182 3.84 -6.17 14.62
CA GLN A 182 4.47 -6.22 15.95
C GLN A 182 3.93 -5.16 16.93
N ARG A 183 3.60 -3.96 16.45
CA ARG A 183 3.06 -2.87 17.29
C ARG A 183 1.59 -3.08 17.64
N ASN A 184 0.84 -3.67 16.72
CA ASN A 184 -0.61 -3.89 16.85
C ASN A 184 -0.92 -5.38 16.99
N GLN A 185 -0.08 -6.13 17.73
CA GLN A 185 -0.37 -7.53 18.01
C GLN A 185 -1.64 -7.60 18.82
N ALA A 186 -2.70 -8.06 18.17
CA ALA A 186 -3.93 -8.43 18.77
C ALA A 186 -3.62 -9.60 19.72
N THR A 187 -3.62 -9.33 21.03
CA THR A 187 -3.30 -10.32 22.06
C THR A 187 -4.08 -10.04 23.35
N SER A 188 -4.48 -11.12 24.05
CA SER A 188 -5.05 -11.08 25.42
C SER A 188 -6.18 -10.07 25.65
N GLY A 189 -7.00 -9.81 24.65
CA GLY A 189 -8.13 -8.86 24.73
C GLY A 189 -7.67 -7.41 24.83
N ASN A 190 -6.55 -7.06 24.19
CA ASN A 190 -6.13 -5.68 24.03
C ASN A 190 -6.97 -4.95 22.96
N LYS A 191 -6.72 -3.65 22.77
CA LYS A 191 -7.45 -2.83 21.80
C LYS A 191 -7.46 -3.45 20.39
N ALA A 192 -6.33 -4.01 19.95
CA ALA A 192 -6.19 -4.60 18.62
C ALA A 192 -7.01 -5.89 18.44
N HIS A 193 -7.19 -6.73 19.47
CA HIS A 193 -8.10 -7.89 19.39
C HIS A 193 -9.54 -7.46 19.12
N TYR A 194 -10.04 -6.45 19.83
CA TYR A 194 -11.40 -5.97 19.59
C TYR A 194 -11.56 -5.34 18.20
N GLU A 195 -10.49 -4.73 17.65
CA GLU A 195 -10.48 -4.26 16.27
C GLU A 195 -10.53 -5.43 15.27
N GLU A 196 -9.73 -6.47 15.51
CA GLU A 196 -9.69 -7.68 14.68
C GLU A 196 -11.02 -8.44 14.69
N TRP A 197 -11.53 -8.81 15.86
CA TRP A 197 -12.81 -9.52 15.99
C TRP A 197 -13.96 -8.75 15.34
N ALA A 198 -13.99 -7.43 15.51
CA ALA A 198 -15.03 -6.63 14.87
C ALA A 198 -14.91 -6.61 13.33
N LEU A 199 -13.70 -6.63 12.77
CA LEU A 199 -13.44 -6.65 11.33
C LEU A 199 -13.66 -8.03 10.68
N GLU A 200 -13.73 -9.12 11.46
CA GLU A 200 -14.10 -10.46 10.97
C GLU A 200 -15.60 -10.55 10.61
N VAL A 201 -16.41 -9.60 11.05
CA VAL A 201 -17.87 -9.61 10.87
C VAL A 201 -18.23 -8.97 9.54
N ASP A 202 -18.91 -9.72 8.67
CA ASP A 202 -19.40 -9.23 7.39
C ASP A 202 -20.28 -7.97 7.55
N GLY A 203 -19.92 -6.93 6.78
CA GLY A 203 -20.53 -5.60 6.85
C GLY A 203 -19.74 -4.57 7.67
N VAL A 204 -18.70 -5.00 8.40
CA VAL A 204 -17.80 -4.10 9.13
C VAL A 204 -16.52 -3.86 8.33
N TYR A 205 -16.29 -2.61 7.93
CA TYR A 205 -15.14 -2.20 7.12
C TYR A 205 -14.10 -1.41 7.90
N ASN A 206 -14.49 -0.82 9.02
CA ASN A 206 -13.60 -0.06 9.88
C ASN A 206 -14.11 -0.09 11.33
N VAL A 207 -13.20 0.10 12.29
CA VAL A 207 -13.49 -0.01 13.73
C VAL A 207 -12.72 1.04 14.52
N LYS A 208 -13.33 1.55 15.60
CA LYS A 208 -12.63 2.27 16.66
C LYS A 208 -12.99 1.67 18.02
N VAL A 209 -11.96 1.28 18.76
CA VAL A 209 -12.13 0.73 20.11
C VAL A 209 -11.76 1.77 21.17
N TYR A 210 -12.67 1.99 22.12
CA TYR A 210 -12.55 2.90 23.24
C TYR A 210 -12.53 2.11 24.56
N PRO A 211 -11.36 1.96 25.19
CA PRO A 211 -11.24 1.25 26.46
C PRO A 211 -11.77 2.12 27.61
N ARG A 212 -12.44 1.50 28.59
CA ARG A 212 -12.97 2.14 29.80
C ARG A 212 -13.89 3.33 29.52
N TRP A 213 -14.65 3.24 28.43
CA TRP A 213 -15.50 4.33 27.94
C TRP A 213 -16.60 4.70 28.95
N ASP A 214 -17.10 3.72 29.69
CA ASP A 214 -18.07 3.87 30.79
C ASP A 214 -17.49 3.24 32.07
N GLY A 215 -16.28 3.66 32.45
CA GLY A 215 -15.61 3.20 33.65
C GLY A 215 -14.84 1.88 33.53
N PRO A 216 -14.28 1.35 34.64
CA PRO A 216 -13.46 0.14 34.62
C PRO A 216 -14.22 -1.09 34.11
N GLY A 217 -13.57 -1.89 33.26
CA GLY A 217 -14.15 -3.12 32.72
C GLY A 217 -15.12 -2.94 31.55
N THR A 218 -15.26 -1.74 31.00
CA THR A 218 -16.09 -1.50 29.80
C THR A 218 -15.22 -1.27 28.56
N VAL A 219 -15.72 -1.72 27.41
CA VAL A 219 -15.10 -1.46 26.10
C VAL A 219 -16.20 -1.09 25.12
N LYS A 220 -16.04 0.05 24.44
CA LYS A 220 -16.93 0.45 23.35
C LYS A 220 -16.24 0.16 22.02
N VAL A 221 -16.93 -0.53 21.14
CA VAL A 221 -16.47 -0.87 19.80
C VAL A 221 -17.39 -0.14 18.82
N LEU A 222 -16.87 0.94 18.24
CA LEU A 222 -17.56 1.70 17.21
C LEU A 222 -17.26 1.04 15.87
N ILE A 223 -18.25 0.43 15.24
CA ILE A 223 -18.14 -0.26 13.95
C ILE A 223 -18.65 0.62 12.82
N PHE A 224 -18.08 0.47 11.62
CA PHE A 224 -18.35 1.31 10.48
C PHE A 224 -18.58 0.43 9.25
N GLY A 225 -19.57 0.79 8.44
CA GLY A 225 -19.84 0.17 7.16
C GLY A 225 -18.92 0.68 6.07
N GLU A 226 -19.24 0.33 4.82
CA GLU A 226 -18.53 0.85 3.66
C GLU A 226 -18.53 2.39 3.66
N ASN A 227 -17.42 3.00 3.24
CA ASN A 227 -17.25 4.46 3.24
C ASN A 227 -17.46 5.13 4.61
N ASN A 228 -17.19 4.42 5.71
CA ASN A 228 -17.38 4.89 7.08
C ASN A 228 -18.84 5.27 7.42
N GLN A 229 -19.82 4.72 6.69
CA GLN A 229 -21.23 4.97 6.99
C GLN A 229 -21.69 4.17 8.21
N ALA A 230 -22.88 4.51 8.71
CA ALA A 230 -23.53 3.71 9.74
C ALA A 230 -23.94 2.34 9.18
N VAL A 231 -23.86 1.31 10.01
CA VAL A 231 -24.36 -0.04 9.71
C VAL A 231 -25.76 -0.24 10.27
N ASP A 232 -26.47 -1.22 9.71
CA ASP A 232 -27.77 -1.65 10.21
C ASP A 232 -27.67 -2.37 11.57
N THR A 233 -28.82 -2.53 12.24
CA THR A 233 -28.92 -3.15 13.56
C THR A 233 -28.52 -4.62 13.57
N GLU A 234 -28.77 -5.37 12.49
CA GLU A 234 -28.39 -6.78 12.39
C GLU A 234 -26.86 -6.93 12.41
N THR A 235 -26.15 -6.07 11.68
CA THR A 235 -24.68 -6.04 11.66
C THR A 235 -24.12 -5.70 13.05
N ILE A 236 -24.74 -4.77 13.79
CA ILE A 236 -24.35 -4.45 15.18
C ILE A 236 -24.52 -5.67 16.09
N GLU A 237 -25.66 -6.36 16.00
CA GLU A 237 -25.97 -7.53 16.81
C GLU A 237 -25.04 -8.71 16.52
N ARG A 238 -24.77 -9.01 15.24
CA ARG A 238 -23.79 -10.03 14.83
C ARG A 238 -22.41 -9.73 15.37
N CYS A 239 -21.98 -8.47 15.28
CA CYS A 239 -20.68 -8.07 15.78
C CYS A 239 -20.58 -8.16 17.31
N GLN A 240 -21.63 -7.72 18.01
CA GLN A 240 -21.72 -7.87 19.46
C GLN A 240 -21.62 -9.33 19.88
N GLN A 241 -22.36 -10.23 19.22
CA GLN A 241 -22.32 -11.67 19.51
C GLN A 241 -20.92 -12.25 19.29
N HIS A 242 -20.31 -11.98 18.14
CA HIS A 242 -18.98 -12.52 17.80
C HIS A 242 -17.92 -12.09 18.83
N ILE A 243 -17.88 -10.81 19.19
CA ILE A 243 -16.95 -10.31 20.21
C ILE A 243 -17.25 -10.91 21.58
N ASP A 244 -18.52 -11.14 21.92
CA ASP A 244 -18.90 -11.76 23.19
C ASP A 244 -18.47 -13.24 23.29
N GLU A 245 -18.36 -13.94 22.17
CA GLU A 245 -17.83 -15.32 22.08
C GLU A 245 -16.30 -15.36 22.24
N GLU A 246 -15.58 -14.40 21.66
CA GLU A 246 -14.10 -14.38 21.62
C GLU A 246 -13.44 -13.65 22.81
N LYS A 247 -14.14 -12.70 23.45
CA LYS A 247 -13.55 -11.87 24.51
C LYS A 247 -13.12 -12.70 25.73
N PRO A 248 -12.07 -12.26 26.46
CA PRO A 248 -11.76 -12.85 27.76
C PRO A 248 -12.92 -12.61 28.74
N ILE A 249 -12.96 -13.38 29.83
CA ILE A 249 -13.96 -13.21 30.89
C ILE A 249 -13.77 -11.86 31.58
N GLY A 250 -14.86 -11.09 31.76
CA GLY A 250 -14.89 -9.87 32.58
C GLY A 250 -15.34 -8.57 31.89
N PRO A 251 -14.85 -8.21 30.68
CA PRO A 251 -15.21 -6.96 30.04
C PRO A 251 -16.66 -6.94 29.54
N THR A 252 -17.34 -5.84 29.81
CA THR A 252 -18.66 -5.52 29.25
C THR A 252 -18.45 -4.75 27.95
N ILE A 253 -18.95 -5.32 26.86
CA ILE A 253 -18.74 -4.79 25.50
C ILE A 253 -19.99 -4.04 25.07
N THR A 254 -19.79 -2.91 24.40
CA THR A 254 -20.85 -2.13 23.78
C THR A 254 -20.48 -1.86 22.34
N VAL A 255 -21.09 -2.59 21.42
CA VAL A 255 -20.94 -2.36 19.98
C VAL A 255 -21.97 -1.31 19.53
N VAL A 256 -21.51 -0.28 18.83
CA VAL A 256 -22.35 0.78 18.30
C VAL A 256 -21.88 1.20 16.91
N THR A 257 -22.78 1.80 16.15
CA THR A 257 -22.47 2.44 14.87
C THR A 257 -22.38 3.97 15.04
N PRO A 258 -21.56 4.68 14.26
CA PRO A 258 -21.52 6.14 14.26
C PRO A 258 -22.86 6.79 13.97
N LEU A 259 -23.11 7.92 14.62
CA LEU A 259 -24.22 8.80 14.25
C LEU A 259 -23.74 9.79 13.18
N PRO A 260 -24.45 9.91 12.04
CA PRO A 260 -24.08 10.87 11.01
C PRO A 260 -24.22 12.30 11.55
N ILE A 261 -23.20 13.13 11.33
CA ILE A 261 -23.34 14.59 11.34
C ILE A 261 -23.61 15.00 9.90
N GLU A 262 -24.75 15.64 9.69
CA GLU A 262 -25.06 16.24 8.40
C GLU A 262 -24.16 17.44 8.17
N ILE A 263 -23.33 17.35 7.12
CA ILE A 263 -22.50 18.45 6.65
C ILE A 263 -23.10 18.99 5.36
N SER A 264 -23.37 20.29 5.36
CA SER A 264 -23.73 21.07 4.18
C SER A 264 -22.52 21.89 3.73
N ILE A 265 -22.20 21.82 2.45
CA ILE A 265 -21.09 22.55 1.84
C ILE A 265 -21.65 23.39 0.70
N SER A 266 -21.37 24.69 0.73
CA SER A 266 -21.73 25.60 -0.37
C SER A 266 -20.53 26.40 -0.80
N ALA A 267 -20.37 26.61 -2.11
CA ALA A 267 -19.30 27.43 -2.66
C ALA A 267 -19.71 27.99 -4.03
N VAL A 268 -19.16 29.15 -4.38
CA VAL A 268 -19.23 29.69 -5.74
C VAL A 268 -17.91 29.35 -6.44
N MET A 269 -17.97 28.75 -7.62
CA MET A 269 -16.77 28.28 -8.32
C MET A 269 -16.67 28.79 -9.74
N LYS A 270 -15.43 28.98 -10.17
CA LYS A 270 -15.06 29.17 -11.56
C LYS A 270 -14.50 27.86 -12.07
N LEU A 271 -15.11 27.31 -13.11
CA LEU A 271 -14.70 26.03 -13.70
C LEU A 271 -13.62 26.22 -14.78
N GLU A 272 -12.84 25.17 -15.00
CA GLU A 272 -12.00 25.04 -16.20
C GLU A 272 -12.85 24.64 -17.42
N ASP A 273 -12.38 24.99 -18.62
CA ASP A 273 -13.09 24.69 -19.86
C ASP A 273 -13.34 23.19 -20.03
N GLY A 274 -14.60 22.82 -20.28
CA GLY A 274 -15.01 21.43 -20.52
C GLY A 274 -15.47 20.66 -19.29
N TYR A 275 -15.44 21.27 -18.09
CA TYR A 275 -16.01 20.68 -16.88
C TYR A 275 -17.39 21.23 -16.56
N THR A 276 -18.21 20.42 -15.90
CA THR A 276 -19.51 20.83 -15.35
C THR A 276 -19.50 20.77 -13.83
N LEU A 277 -20.40 21.52 -13.19
CA LEU A 277 -20.59 21.46 -11.73
C LEU A 277 -20.80 20.02 -11.23
N ASP A 278 -21.50 19.18 -12.00
CA ASP A 278 -21.80 17.81 -11.57
C ASP A 278 -20.56 16.91 -11.60
N ASN A 279 -19.64 17.10 -12.57
CA ASN A 279 -18.35 16.41 -12.57
C ASN A 279 -17.49 16.80 -11.36
N VAL A 280 -17.47 18.10 -11.02
CA VAL A 280 -16.74 18.60 -9.85
C VAL A 280 -17.36 18.07 -8.55
N LYS A 281 -18.70 18.04 -8.44
CA LYS A 281 -19.37 17.47 -7.25
C LYS A 281 -19.00 16.02 -7.02
N GLU A 282 -19.03 15.19 -8.06
CA GLU A 282 -18.71 13.77 -7.95
C GLU A 282 -17.26 13.55 -7.49
N SER A 283 -16.30 14.22 -8.15
CA SER A 283 -14.88 14.14 -7.78
C SER A 283 -14.57 14.72 -6.40
N PHE A 284 -15.26 15.80 -6.02
CA PHE A 284 -15.14 16.39 -4.68
C PHE A 284 -15.69 15.46 -3.60
N LEU A 285 -16.84 14.82 -3.84
CA LEU A 285 -17.45 13.88 -2.88
C LEU A 285 -16.52 12.71 -2.58
N GLU A 286 -15.82 12.18 -3.59
CA GLU A 286 -14.80 11.15 -3.38
C GLU A 286 -13.64 11.64 -2.50
N SER A 287 -13.13 12.83 -2.79
CA SER A 287 -11.98 13.41 -2.08
C SER A 287 -12.32 13.83 -0.65
N ILE A 288 -13.48 14.44 -0.42
CA ILE A 288 -13.93 14.88 0.90
C ILE A 288 -14.29 13.70 1.80
N ASN A 289 -14.88 12.63 1.24
CA ASN A 289 -15.13 11.41 1.99
C ASN A 289 -13.82 10.77 2.44
N THR A 290 -12.78 10.78 1.59
CA THR A 290 -11.44 10.33 1.99
C THR A 290 -10.90 11.16 3.15
N TYR A 291 -11.01 12.49 3.09
CA TYR A 291 -10.62 13.35 4.22
C TYR A 291 -11.40 13.03 5.49
N PHE A 292 -12.72 12.87 5.40
CA PHE A 292 -13.59 12.53 6.52
C PHE A 292 -13.24 11.17 7.16
N ARG A 293 -12.66 10.22 6.41
CA ARG A 293 -12.19 8.94 6.97
C ARG A 293 -11.10 9.11 8.02
N ASP A 294 -10.23 10.09 7.85
CA ASP A 294 -9.02 10.26 8.65
C ASP A 294 -9.15 11.34 9.74
N ILE A 295 -10.27 12.05 9.80
CA ILE A 295 -10.47 13.10 10.80
C ILE A 295 -10.56 12.51 12.21
N ARG A 296 -9.75 13.10 13.10
CA ARG A 296 -9.84 12.91 14.54
C ARG A 296 -10.12 14.28 15.16
N GLY A 297 -11.37 14.51 15.55
CA GLY A 297 -11.77 15.63 16.41
C GLY A 297 -12.27 16.89 15.70
N GLU A 298 -11.76 17.28 14.53
CA GLU A 298 -12.18 18.55 13.90
C GLU A 298 -12.15 18.53 12.37
N ILE A 299 -13.23 19.01 11.73
CA ILE A 299 -13.23 19.40 10.33
C ILE A 299 -12.60 20.78 10.24
N ILE A 300 -11.44 20.85 9.59
CA ILE A 300 -10.70 22.10 9.44
C ILE A 300 -11.17 22.77 8.15
N TYR A 301 -11.75 23.97 8.27
CA TYR A 301 -12.31 24.72 7.15
C TYR A 301 -11.30 24.88 5.99
N THR A 302 -10.05 25.25 6.31
CA THR A 302 -9.00 25.46 5.31
C THR A 302 -8.57 24.18 4.61
N LYS A 303 -8.73 23.00 5.24
CA LYS A 303 -8.48 21.72 4.57
C LYS A 303 -9.58 21.38 3.58
N VAL A 304 -10.85 21.63 3.94
CA VAL A 304 -11.98 21.47 3.01
C VAL A 304 -11.83 22.40 1.80
N MET A 305 -11.41 23.64 2.04
CA MET A 305 -11.06 24.58 0.97
C MET A 305 -9.93 24.04 0.08
N GLY A 306 -8.87 23.51 0.70
CA GLY A 306 -7.74 22.89 0.01
C GLY A 306 -8.14 21.65 -0.81
N ILE A 307 -9.09 20.85 -0.34
CA ILE A 307 -9.61 19.72 -1.11
C ILE A 307 -10.39 20.22 -2.32
N LEU A 308 -11.29 21.19 -2.11
CA LEU A 308 -12.16 21.71 -3.16
C LEU A 308 -11.37 22.42 -4.28
N ILE A 309 -10.33 23.20 -3.95
CA ILE A 309 -9.50 23.89 -4.96
C ILE A 309 -8.63 22.93 -5.76
N ASN A 310 -8.29 21.76 -5.20
CA ASN A 310 -7.51 20.72 -5.88
C ASN A 310 -8.39 19.69 -6.61
N THR A 311 -9.72 19.80 -6.50
CA THR A 311 -10.64 18.99 -7.29
C THR A 311 -10.50 19.33 -8.77
N THR A 312 -10.35 18.31 -9.61
CA THR A 312 -10.20 18.47 -11.05
C THR A 312 -11.37 19.25 -11.66
N GLY A 313 -11.07 20.26 -12.49
CA GLY A 313 -12.07 21.11 -13.13
C GLY A 313 -12.40 22.40 -12.37
N VAL A 314 -11.81 22.64 -11.19
CA VAL A 314 -11.95 23.91 -10.45
C VAL A 314 -10.77 24.84 -10.77
N HIS A 315 -11.06 25.98 -11.41
CA HIS A 315 -10.07 27.03 -11.65
C HIS A 315 -9.93 27.97 -10.44
N ASP A 316 -11.04 28.35 -9.81
CA ASP A 316 -11.05 29.23 -8.64
C ASP A 316 -12.33 29.01 -7.81
N LEU A 317 -12.33 29.42 -6.54
CA LEU A 317 -13.51 29.33 -5.66
C LEU A 317 -13.63 30.53 -4.72
N SER A 318 -14.87 30.89 -4.39
CA SER A 318 -15.22 31.94 -3.43
C SER A 318 -16.45 31.53 -2.60
N ASN A 319 -16.68 32.24 -1.49
CA ASN A 319 -17.84 32.03 -0.60
C ASN A 319 -18.05 30.56 -0.16
N LEU A 320 -16.96 29.85 0.13
CA LEU A 320 -17.05 28.52 0.73
C LEU A 320 -17.63 28.65 2.15
N LEU A 321 -18.67 27.87 2.43
CA LEU A 321 -19.27 27.74 3.76
C LEU A 321 -19.47 26.25 4.07
N ILE A 322 -19.23 25.89 5.33
CA ILE A 322 -19.49 24.56 5.88
C ILE A 322 -20.52 24.75 7.00
N ASN A 323 -21.71 24.15 6.86
CA ASN A 323 -22.84 24.41 7.76
C ASN A 323 -23.15 25.91 7.93
N GLY A 324 -22.96 26.68 6.86
CA GLY A 324 -23.21 28.12 6.84
C GLY A 324 -22.15 29.00 7.50
N SER A 325 -21.02 28.44 7.98
CA SER A 325 -19.91 29.19 8.58
C SER A 325 -18.57 28.93 7.88
N THR A 326 -17.59 29.79 8.15
CA THR A 326 -16.16 29.61 7.82
C THR A 326 -15.35 29.04 8.98
N ASP A 327 -16.01 28.67 10.08
CA ASP A 327 -15.37 28.09 11.25
C ASP A 327 -15.09 26.59 11.06
N ASN A 328 -14.12 26.09 11.83
CA ASN A 328 -13.94 24.66 11.96
C ASN A 328 -15.11 24.03 12.72
N ILE A 329 -15.39 22.75 12.43
CA ILE A 329 -16.45 21.98 13.10
C ILE A 329 -15.82 20.93 14.00
N THR A 330 -16.00 21.07 15.31
CA THR A 330 -15.59 20.05 16.28
C THR A 330 -16.51 18.83 16.17
N ILE A 331 -15.91 17.65 16.03
CA ILE A 331 -16.58 16.36 15.95
C ILE A 331 -16.29 15.59 17.24
N ASN A 332 -17.35 15.21 17.95
CA ASN A 332 -17.25 14.29 19.09
C ASN A 332 -16.89 12.88 18.60
N GLU A 333 -16.26 12.07 19.46
CA GLU A 333 -15.66 10.78 19.10
C GLU A 333 -16.62 9.72 18.52
N ASP A 334 -17.93 9.90 18.71
CA ASP A 334 -19.00 8.96 18.31
C ASP A 334 -19.79 9.42 17.09
N LYS A 335 -19.30 10.46 16.42
CA LYS A 335 -19.95 11.06 15.27
C LYS A 335 -19.06 10.99 14.03
N ILE A 336 -19.67 10.83 12.87
CA ILE A 336 -18.96 10.88 11.58
C ILE A 336 -19.56 11.97 10.73
N PRO A 337 -18.75 12.88 10.19
CA PRO A 337 -19.23 13.81 9.20
C PRO A 337 -19.58 13.07 7.91
N SER A 338 -20.79 13.28 7.42
CA SER A 338 -21.22 12.83 6.10
C SER A 338 -21.75 14.04 5.35
N VAL A 339 -21.36 14.20 4.09
CA VAL A 339 -21.87 15.32 3.28
C VAL A 339 -23.29 15.00 2.85
N THR A 340 -24.25 15.73 3.41
CA THR A 340 -25.68 15.56 3.08
C THR A 340 -26.10 16.47 1.93
N THR A 341 -25.45 17.62 1.77
CA THR A 341 -25.83 18.59 0.73
C THR A 341 -24.62 19.35 0.20
N VAL A 342 -24.48 19.39 -1.12
CA VAL A 342 -23.47 20.17 -1.84
C VAL A 342 -24.15 21.16 -2.76
N ASN A 343 -24.03 22.45 -2.45
CA ASN A 343 -24.61 23.55 -3.19
C ASN A 343 -23.51 24.37 -3.86
N PHE A 344 -23.12 23.94 -5.06
CA PHE A 344 -22.18 24.67 -5.89
C PHE A 344 -22.90 25.50 -6.93
N SER A 345 -22.45 26.74 -7.12
CA SER A 345 -22.93 27.65 -8.16
C SER A 345 -21.75 28.21 -8.95
N GLU A 346 -21.95 28.50 -10.23
CA GLU A 346 -20.92 29.15 -11.04
C GLU A 346 -20.89 30.67 -10.80
N VAL A 347 -19.72 31.28 -10.99
CA VAL A 347 -19.60 32.75 -11.02
C VAL A 347 -20.42 33.26 -12.20
N GLU A 348 -21.42 34.14 -11.94
CA GLU A 348 -22.09 34.87 -13.02
C GLU A 348 -21.04 35.74 -13.74
N ASN A 349 -20.76 35.41 -15.00
CA ASN A 349 -19.97 36.28 -15.87
C ASN A 349 -20.76 37.58 -16.08
N GLN A 350 -20.32 38.67 -15.46
CA GLN A 350 -20.69 40.03 -15.87
C GLN A 350 -19.91 40.48 -17.10
#